data_AF-A0A4Q2QQF9-F1
#
_entry.id   AF-A0A4Q2QQF9-F1
#
_cell.length_a   1.000
_cell.length_b   1.000
_cell.length_c   1.000
_cell.angle_alpha   90.00
_cell.angle_beta   90.00
_cell.angle_gamma   90.00
#
_symmetry.space_group_name_H-M   'P 1'
#
loop_
_entity.id
_entity.type
_entity.pdbx_description
1 polymer ?
#
loop_
_entity_poly.entity_id
_entity_poly.type
_entity_poly.pdbx_seq_one_letter_code
_entity_poly.pdbx_strand_id
1 'polypeptide(L)'
;FAASVFTNLSRDHLDYHGDMEHYEAAKWLLYSEHHCGQAIINADDEVGRRWLAKLPDAVAVSMEDHINPNCHGRWLKAIDVNYHDSGATIRFSSSWGDGEIESHLMGAFNVSNLLLALATLLALGYPLA
;
A
#
# COMPACT_ATOMS: atom_id res chain seq x y z
N PHE A 1 -7.77 5.43 -14.72
CA PHE A 1 -6.61 5.87 -13.92
C PHE A 1 -5.35 5.19 -14.42
N ALA A 2 -4.18 5.79 -14.22
CA ALA A 2 -2.91 5.09 -14.47
C ALA A 2 -2.59 4.11 -13.33
N ALA A 3 -2.89 4.49 -12.09
CA ALA A 3 -2.80 3.66 -10.90
C ALA A 3 -3.88 4.06 -9.87
N SER A 4 -4.26 3.10 -9.03
CA SER A 4 -5.23 3.24 -7.93
C SER A 4 -4.64 2.67 -6.65
N VAL A 5 -4.60 3.48 -5.58
CA VAL A 5 -3.92 3.16 -4.33
C VAL A 5 -4.92 3.00 -3.19
N PHE A 6 -4.84 1.89 -2.46
CA PHE A 6 -5.61 1.64 -1.25
C PHE A 6 -4.70 1.73 -0.02
N THR A 7 -5.01 2.66 0.88
CA THR A 7 -4.21 2.94 2.08
C THR A 7 -4.65 2.12 3.29
N ASN A 8 -5.92 2.17 3.66
CA ASN A 8 -6.52 1.38 4.75
C ASN A 8 -8.06 1.53 4.73
N LEU A 9 -8.73 0.73 5.55
CA LEU A 9 -10.13 0.91 5.90
C LEU A 9 -10.35 0.74 7.40
N SER A 10 -10.75 1.81 8.07
CA SER A 10 -11.13 1.81 9.48
C SER A 10 -12.50 2.46 9.66
N ARG A 11 -13.06 2.38 10.87
CA ARG A 11 -14.41 2.89 11.17
C ARG A 11 -14.48 4.41 10.98
N ASP A 12 -15.14 4.82 9.91
CA ASP A 12 -15.47 6.20 9.59
C ASP A 12 -16.74 6.22 8.72
N HIS A 13 -17.43 7.37 8.62
CA HIS A 13 -18.54 7.61 7.70
C HIS A 13 -19.71 6.59 7.71
N LEU A 14 -19.96 5.93 8.84
CA LEU A 14 -21.05 4.96 8.97
C LEU A 14 -22.45 5.59 8.97
N ASP A 15 -22.54 6.89 9.25
CA ASP A 15 -23.75 7.69 9.10
C ASP A 15 -24.21 7.77 7.63
N TYR A 16 -23.27 7.75 6.69
CA TYR A 16 -23.54 7.75 5.25
C TYR A 16 -23.64 6.32 4.69
N HIS A 17 -22.71 5.44 5.05
CA HIS A 17 -22.63 4.10 4.48
C HIS A 17 -23.50 3.05 5.21
N GLY A 18 -24.00 3.36 6.40
CA GLY A 18 -24.75 2.43 7.24
C GLY A 18 -23.85 1.50 8.05
N ASP A 19 -23.01 0.71 7.36
CA ASP A 19 -22.09 -0.24 7.99
C ASP A 19 -20.75 -0.36 7.24
N MET A 20 -19.82 -1.12 7.83
CA MET A 20 -18.49 -1.34 7.28
C MET A 20 -18.50 -2.15 5.98
N GLU A 21 -19.50 -3.01 5.77
CA GLU A 21 -19.61 -3.84 4.57
C GLU A 21 -19.95 -2.97 3.36
N HIS A 22 -20.93 -2.09 3.51
CA HIS A 22 -21.27 -1.09 2.50
C HIS A 22 -20.16 -0.08 2.27
N TYR A 23 -19.42 0.31 3.31
CA TYR A 23 -18.28 1.22 3.17
C TYR A 23 -17.12 0.56 2.39
N GLU A 24 -16.80 -0.70 2.69
CA GLU A 24 -15.84 -1.48 1.93
C GLU A 24 -16.28 -1.63 0.47
N ALA A 25 -17.53 -2.05 0.26
CA ALA A 25 -18.08 -2.26 -1.08
C ALA A 25 -17.99 -0.98 -1.93
N ALA A 26 -18.28 0.18 -1.33
CA ALA A 26 -18.16 1.47 -2.01
C ALA A 26 -16.72 1.76 -2.47
N LYS A 27 -15.69 1.47 -1.66
CA LYS A 27 -14.29 1.64 -2.09
C LYS A 27 -13.85 0.59 -3.11
N TRP A 28 -14.37 -0.64 -3.01
CA TRP A 28 -14.06 -1.73 -3.94
C TRP A 28 -14.45 -1.39 -5.38
N LEU A 29 -15.49 -0.57 -5.58
CA LEU A 29 -15.93 -0.09 -6.91
C LEU A 29 -14.79 0.50 -7.75
N LEU A 30 -13.79 1.15 -7.11
CA LEU A 30 -12.62 1.68 -7.81
C LEU A 30 -11.84 0.58 -8.54
N TYR A 31 -11.80 -0.63 -8.00
CA TYR A 31 -11.03 -1.77 -8.52
C TYR A 31 -11.88 -2.72 -9.37
N SER A 32 -13.18 -2.84 -9.08
CA SER A 32 -14.06 -3.79 -9.78
C SER A 32 -14.80 -3.23 -10.98
N GLU A 33 -15.17 -1.95 -10.96
CA GLU A 33 -16.06 -1.36 -11.99
C GLU A 33 -15.38 -0.28 -12.82
N HIS A 34 -14.26 0.28 -12.35
CA HIS A 34 -13.53 1.33 -13.03
C HIS A 34 -12.25 0.79 -13.69
N HIS A 35 -11.80 1.47 -14.74
CA HIS A 35 -10.46 1.27 -15.29
C HIS A 35 -9.41 1.82 -14.30
N CYS A 36 -9.03 1.00 -13.33
CA CYS A 36 -8.16 1.36 -12.21
C CYS A 36 -6.67 1.50 -12.57
N GLY A 37 -6.25 0.95 -13.72
CA GLY A 37 -4.83 0.89 -14.07
C GLY A 37 -4.11 -0.08 -13.13
N GLN A 38 -2.96 0.30 -12.60
CA GLN A 38 -2.24 -0.54 -11.64
C GLN A 38 -2.82 -0.41 -10.24
N ALA A 39 -3.11 -1.54 -9.61
CA ALA A 39 -3.57 -1.59 -8.21
C ALA A 39 -2.39 -1.66 -7.25
N ILE A 40 -2.30 -0.71 -6.32
CA ILE A 40 -1.33 -0.70 -5.22
C ILE A 40 -2.13 -0.80 -3.92
N ILE A 41 -1.87 -1.84 -3.12
CA ILE A 41 -2.69 -2.18 -1.97
C ILE A 41 -1.82 -2.33 -0.72
N ASN A 42 -2.20 -1.64 0.36
CA ASN A 42 -1.62 -1.87 1.67
C ASN A 42 -2.01 -3.27 2.22
N ALA A 43 -1.02 -4.14 2.40
CA ALA A 43 -1.18 -5.49 2.92
C ALA A 43 -1.18 -5.56 4.46
N ASP A 44 -0.88 -4.47 5.16
CA ASP A 44 -1.04 -4.41 6.62
C ASP A 44 -2.52 -4.30 7.02
N ASP A 45 -3.35 -3.82 6.10
CA ASP A 45 -4.79 -3.75 6.26
C ASP A 45 -5.49 -5.09 5.91
N GLU A 46 -6.45 -5.51 6.74
CA GLU A 46 -7.17 -6.76 6.56
C GLU A 46 -8.01 -6.79 5.26
N VAL A 47 -8.67 -5.68 4.94
CA VAL A 47 -9.41 -5.52 3.68
C VAL A 47 -8.44 -5.59 2.52
N GLY A 48 -7.30 -4.90 2.64
CA GLY A 48 -6.23 -4.94 1.66
C GLY A 48 -5.75 -6.36 1.34
N ARG A 49 -5.53 -7.20 2.36
CA ARG A 49 -5.17 -8.62 2.17
C ARG A 49 -6.25 -9.40 1.42
N ARG A 50 -7.53 -9.21 1.76
CA ARG A 50 -8.65 -9.85 1.06
C ARG A 50 -8.77 -9.40 -0.39
N TRP A 51 -8.42 -8.15 -0.68
CA TRP A 51 -8.43 -7.61 -2.04
C TRP A 51 -7.26 -8.09 -2.88
N LEU A 52 -6.06 -8.20 -2.30
CA LEU A 52 -4.89 -8.79 -2.95
C LEU A 52 -5.15 -10.23 -3.44
N ALA A 53 -5.91 -11.02 -2.68
CA ALA A 53 -6.32 -12.36 -3.11
C ALA A 53 -7.22 -12.37 -4.38
N LYS A 54 -7.86 -11.24 -4.70
CA LYS A 54 -8.71 -11.06 -5.88
C LYS A 54 -8.00 -10.34 -7.03
N LEU A 55 -6.82 -9.76 -6.78
CA LEU A 55 -6.07 -8.92 -7.71
C LEU A 55 -4.66 -9.50 -7.91
N PRO A 56 -4.49 -10.52 -8.77
CA PRO A 56 -3.23 -11.26 -8.90
C PRO A 56 -2.03 -10.39 -9.36
N ASP A 57 -2.30 -9.34 -10.15
CA ASP A 57 -1.28 -8.45 -10.69
C ASP A 57 -1.04 -7.17 -9.84
N ALA A 58 -1.73 -7.06 -8.69
CA ALA A 58 -1.57 -5.92 -7.80
C ALA A 58 -0.18 -5.87 -7.16
N VAL A 59 0.22 -4.66 -6.77
CA VAL A 59 1.41 -4.42 -5.95
C VAL A 59 1.01 -4.45 -4.48
N ALA A 60 1.56 -5.41 -3.73
CA ALA A 60 1.39 -5.48 -2.29
C ALA A 60 2.44 -4.61 -1.57
N VAL A 61 2.00 -3.76 -0.64
CA VAL A 61 2.89 -2.91 0.16
C VAL A 61 2.71 -3.21 1.63
N SER A 62 3.79 -3.36 2.39
CA SER A 62 3.70 -3.64 3.83
C SER A 62 4.84 -3.01 4.61
N MET A 63 4.53 -2.43 5.76
CA MET A 63 5.51 -2.01 6.75
C MET A 63 5.74 -3.09 7.81
N GLU A 64 4.79 -3.99 8.02
CA GLU A 64 4.78 -4.99 9.11
C GLU A 64 5.06 -6.44 8.64
N ASP A 65 5.69 -6.61 7.48
CA ASP A 65 6.05 -7.91 6.88
C ASP A 65 4.85 -8.84 6.54
N HIS A 66 3.70 -8.25 6.19
CA HIS A 66 2.51 -8.96 5.71
C HIS A 66 2.54 -9.32 4.21
N ILE A 67 3.71 -9.25 3.56
CA ILE A 67 3.85 -9.70 2.18
C ILE A 67 3.80 -11.23 2.14
N ASN A 68 2.76 -11.76 1.53
CA ASN A 68 2.66 -13.21 1.32
C ASN A 68 3.72 -13.64 0.29
N PRO A 69 4.68 -14.52 0.65
CA PRO A 69 5.72 -14.99 -0.28
C PRO A 69 5.17 -15.79 -1.46
N ASN A 70 3.93 -16.29 -1.35
CA ASN A 70 3.23 -16.97 -2.44
C ASN A 70 2.38 -16.01 -3.31
N CYS A 71 2.37 -14.70 -3.03
CA CYS A 71 1.74 -13.74 -3.95
C CYS A 71 2.55 -13.67 -5.24
N HIS A 72 1.88 -13.91 -6.36
CA HIS A 72 2.48 -13.84 -7.70
C HIS A 72 2.74 -12.41 -8.18
N GLY A 73 2.14 -11.41 -7.52
CA GLY A 73 2.29 -10.00 -7.83
C GLY A 73 3.63 -9.40 -7.41
N ARG A 74 3.82 -8.13 -7.77
CA ARG A 74 4.96 -7.33 -7.32
C ARG A 74 4.74 -6.88 -5.88
N TRP A 75 5.80 -6.53 -5.18
CA TRP A 75 5.74 -6.16 -3.78
C TRP A 75 6.81 -5.14 -3.40
N LEU A 76 6.56 -4.45 -2.29
CA LEU A 76 7.49 -3.56 -1.61
C LEU A 76 7.24 -3.65 -0.11
N LYS A 77 8.30 -3.85 0.70
CA LYS A 77 8.17 -3.88 2.16
C LYS A 77 9.27 -3.15 2.90
N ALA A 78 8.93 -2.61 4.07
CA ALA A 78 9.93 -2.20 5.04
C ALA A 78 10.68 -3.43 5.57
N ILE A 79 11.99 -3.25 5.77
CA ILE A 79 12.88 -4.22 6.43
C ILE A 79 13.26 -3.70 7.81
N ASP A 80 13.51 -2.41 7.92
CA ASP A 80 13.84 -1.74 9.17
C ASP A 80 13.38 -0.28 9.13
N VAL A 81 12.92 0.23 10.27
CA VAL A 81 12.42 1.60 10.41
C VAL A 81 12.96 2.19 11.71
N ASN A 82 13.85 3.17 11.58
CA ASN A 82 14.43 3.88 12.72
C ASN A 82 13.82 5.28 12.80
N TYR A 83 13.06 5.55 13.86
CA TYR A 83 12.48 6.86 14.11
C TYR A 83 13.44 7.74 14.90
N HIS A 84 13.54 9.01 14.53
CA HIS A 84 14.39 10.01 15.20
C HIS A 84 13.78 11.42 15.06
N ASP A 85 14.37 12.40 15.74
CA ASP A 85 13.82 13.75 15.85
C ASP A 85 13.66 14.50 14.52
N SER A 86 14.40 14.08 13.48
CA SER A 86 14.31 14.64 12.13
C SER A 86 13.44 13.83 11.16
N GLY A 87 12.76 12.77 11.63
CA GLY A 87 11.84 11.95 10.85
C GLY A 87 12.06 10.45 11.02
N ALA A 88 12.34 9.74 9.92
CA ALA A 88 12.60 8.30 9.93
C ALA A 88 13.55 7.86 8.80
N THR A 89 14.51 7.00 9.14
CA THR A 89 15.28 6.22 8.18
C THR A 89 14.59 4.89 7.92
N ILE A 90 14.24 4.61 6.67
CA ILE A 90 13.44 3.45 6.25
C ILE A 90 14.26 2.60 5.29
N ARG A 91 14.65 1.41 5.71
CA ARG A 91 15.23 0.39 4.82
C ARG A 91 14.11 -0.46 4.25
N PHE A 92 14.12 -0.70 2.95
CA PHE A 92 13.09 -1.47 2.26
C PHE A 92 13.69 -2.47 1.28
N SER A 93 12.90 -3.48 0.94
CA SER A 93 13.15 -4.43 -0.13
C SER A 93 11.93 -4.49 -1.05
N SER A 94 12.13 -4.72 -2.33
CA SER A 94 11.04 -4.73 -3.30
C SER A 94 11.34 -5.59 -4.52
N SER A 95 10.32 -5.82 -5.35
CA SER A 95 10.49 -6.44 -6.68
C SER A 95 11.36 -5.63 -7.65
N TRP A 96 11.66 -4.37 -7.33
CA TRP A 96 12.52 -3.47 -8.12
C TRP A 96 13.92 -3.31 -7.54
N GLY A 97 14.22 -3.95 -6.41
CA GLY A 97 15.48 -3.83 -5.69
C GLY A 97 15.31 -3.30 -4.26
N ASP A 98 16.43 -3.23 -3.57
CA ASP A 98 16.53 -2.78 -2.19
C ASP A 98 16.98 -1.33 -2.12
N GLY A 99 16.65 -0.65 -1.02
CA GLY A 99 17.09 0.72 -0.82
C GLY A 99 16.85 1.23 0.60
N GLU A 100 17.23 2.49 0.78
CA GLU A 100 17.07 3.24 2.02
C GLU A 100 16.51 4.63 1.69
N ILE A 101 15.56 5.09 2.51
CA ILE A 101 14.96 6.42 2.39
C ILE A 101 15.13 7.15 3.70
N GLU A 102 15.63 8.37 3.61
CA GLU A 102 15.59 9.34 4.69
C GLU A 102 14.33 10.20 4.53
N SER A 103 13.38 10.03 5.44
CA SER A 103 12.10 10.76 5.43
C SER A 103 12.09 11.82 6.53
N HIS A 104 11.61 13.01 6.21
CA HIS A 104 11.35 14.07 7.20
C HIS A 104 9.96 13.97 7.85
N LEU A 105 9.15 12.97 7.47
CA LEU A 105 7.81 12.75 8.02
C LEU A 105 7.89 11.91 9.29
N MET A 106 7.18 12.33 10.33
CA MET A 106 7.13 11.62 11.60
C MET A 106 5.99 10.61 11.66
N GLY A 107 6.26 9.46 12.30
CA GLY A 107 5.25 8.45 12.66
C GLY A 107 5.03 7.35 11.62
N ALA A 108 4.67 6.16 12.12
CA ALA A 108 4.49 4.95 11.33
C ALA A 108 3.46 5.07 10.19
N PHE A 109 2.39 5.82 10.41
CA PHE A 109 1.39 6.08 9.36
C PHE A 109 2.00 6.76 8.13
N ASN A 110 2.94 7.69 8.34
CA ASN A 110 3.62 8.36 7.23
C ASN A 110 4.62 7.45 6.52
N VAL A 111 5.24 6.51 7.23
CA VAL A 111 6.08 5.47 6.62
C VAL A 111 5.24 4.61 5.68
N SER A 112 4.07 4.13 6.12
CA SER A 112 3.14 3.37 5.28
C SER A 112 2.73 4.15 4.02
N ASN A 113 2.34 5.42 4.17
CA ASN A 113 1.98 6.28 3.05
C ASN A 113 3.14 6.51 2.06
N LEU A 114 4.35 6.70 2.57
CA LEU A 114 5.55 6.90 1.75
C LEU A 114 5.88 5.65 0.94
N LEU A 115 5.78 4.46 1.55
CA LEU A 115 6.00 3.19 0.85
C LEU A 115 4.94 2.96 -0.24
N LEU A 116 3.67 3.31 0.02
CA LEU A 116 2.61 3.25 -0.99
C LEU A 116 2.88 4.20 -2.17
N ALA A 117 3.35 5.41 -1.90
CA ALA A 117 3.73 6.37 -2.94
C ALA A 117 4.92 5.85 -3.77
N LEU A 118 5.97 5.34 -3.13
CA LEU A 118 7.13 4.75 -3.80
C LEU A 118 6.72 3.57 -4.69
N ALA A 119 5.95 2.63 -4.15
CA ALA A 119 5.46 1.48 -4.90
C ALA A 119 4.64 1.89 -6.13
N THR A 120 3.84 2.97 -6.00
CA THR A 120 3.07 3.52 -7.12
C THR A 120 3.97 4.06 -8.22
N LEU A 121 5.01 4.83 -7.89
CA LEU A 121 5.95 5.36 -8.87
C LEU A 121 6.75 4.24 -9.55
N LEU A 122 7.25 3.27 -8.79
CA LEU A 122 7.95 2.11 -9.35
C LEU A 122 7.05 1.27 -10.29
N ALA A 123 5.78 1.09 -9.90
CA ALA A 123 4.78 0.42 -10.73
C ALA A 123 4.54 1.14 -12.05
N LEU A 124 4.55 2.48 -12.04
CA LEU A 124 4.41 3.34 -13.22
C LEU A 124 5.69 3.46 -14.06
N GLY A 125 6.78 2.80 -13.67
CA GLY A 125 8.02 2.72 -14.45
C GLY A 125 9.02 3.84 -14.18
N TYR A 126 8.85 4.60 -13.09
CA TYR A 126 9.91 5.50 -12.63
C TYR A 126 11.08 4.66 -12.08
N PRO A 127 12.34 4.98 -12.47
CA PRO A 127 13.49 4.21 -12.04
C PRO A 127 13.75 4.39 -10.54
N LEU A 128 14.28 3.34 -9.91
CA LEU A 128 14.70 3.39 -8.50
C LEU A 128 15.98 4.20 -8.31
N ALA A 129 16.87 4.21 -9.32
CA ALA A 129 18.10 4.99 -9.42
C ALA A 129 18.48 5.20 -10.90
#